data_AF-A0A418AT35-F1
#
_entry.id   AF-A0A418AT35-F1
#
_cell.length_a   1.000
_cell.length_b   1.000
_cell.length_c   1.000
_cell.angle_alpha   90.00
_cell.angle_beta   90.00
_cell.angle_gamma   90.00
#
_symmetry.space_group_name_H-M   'P 1'
#
loop_
_entity.id
_entity.type
_entity.pdbx_description
1 polymer ?
#
loop_
_entity_poly.entity_id
_entity_poly.type
_entity_poly.pdbx_seq_one_letter_code
_entity_poly.pdbx_strand_id
1 'polypeptide(L)'
;MKARTWVMTHKRTAALVAALAVVGTILGAITVEHTLFTSKASQSATAISGVCYDSYNAADMEKHFGMIKQKFNAVRTYQTKLGNKNMAAAAGQVGLKIAAGAWLRNGNDWKADVQAAIDAHKQHGNVLAIYVGNEDLMHGIGAGEIIYDIATAKGMVRAAGVNIQVGTVQTDGIFLANPDLANACDTIGVNIYPFFGASDDSWRTPVKDLTVRWNAIAAKYGHLNPRLTETGWPSGGGNNGPHVSNWDNAKSYFESYSDWARGSGGDASFYFMFHDNPSKGGFEANFGISDPNGVFKFNVAPAPAPPAPTPPPTAPPTPPPTAPPTTTPPPTEPPTTTPPPTTPVPTPEPTTSAPANNGTTTPEPTNSTSPESTAWNSTDVANGTLVDSSTTILMDSNTSSLDLPQAPNGGANGAPVPAGGSSDSASVNGVVLNSGEEDSAPTMSILLASVAAVGAAAVIALIVYNRRMAAMNDSKDDLERYDSSSRDFGSILQTGQSQIAIL
;
A
#
# COMPACT_ATOMS: atom_id res chain seq x y z
N MET A 1 35.38 -37.78 42.85
CA MET A 1 35.24 -36.35 42.47
C MET A 1 35.56 -36.01 41.02
N LYS A 2 36.41 -36.74 40.28
CA LYS A 2 36.77 -36.40 38.87
C LYS A 2 35.67 -36.58 37.81
N ALA A 3 34.69 -37.47 38.02
CA ALA A 3 33.61 -37.70 37.05
C ALA A 3 32.52 -36.60 37.05
N ARG A 4 32.27 -35.96 38.20
CA ARG A 4 31.26 -34.87 38.32
C ARG A 4 31.73 -33.57 37.65
N THR A 5 33.04 -33.29 37.67
CA THR A 5 33.61 -32.10 37.02
C THR A 5 33.58 -32.23 35.50
N TRP A 6 33.83 -33.43 34.95
CA TRP A 6 33.78 -33.67 33.50
C TRP A 6 32.38 -33.43 32.91
N VAL A 7 31.33 -33.94 33.56
CA VAL A 7 29.93 -33.77 33.09
C VAL A 7 29.47 -32.31 33.13
N MET A 8 29.91 -31.51 34.11
CA MET A 8 29.50 -30.10 34.22
C MET A 8 30.21 -29.20 33.19
N THR A 9 31.48 -29.46 32.89
CA THR A 9 32.23 -28.68 31.88
C THR A 9 31.67 -28.94 30.47
N HIS A 10 31.30 -30.18 30.13
CA HIS A 10 30.75 -30.52 28.81
C HIS A 10 29.30 -30.03 28.61
N LYS A 11 28.50 -29.93 29.69
CA LYS A 11 27.16 -29.32 29.62
C LYS A 11 27.21 -27.82 29.34
N ARG A 12 28.19 -27.11 29.91
CA ARG A 12 28.40 -25.67 29.66
C ARG A 12 28.90 -25.42 28.24
N THR A 13 29.81 -26.25 27.74
CA THR A 13 30.29 -26.15 26.35
C THR A 13 29.19 -26.49 25.35
N ALA A 14 28.37 -27.52 25.61
CA ALA A 14 27.22 -27.85 24.76
C ALA A 14 26.14 -26.76 24.75
N ALA A 15 25.87 -26.12 25.90
CA ALA A 15 24.94 -24.99 25.97
C ALA A 15 25.47 -23.76 25.22
N LEU A 16 26.78 -23.49 25.28
CA LEU A 16 27.40 -22.38 24.56
C LEU A 16 27.37 -22.60 23.03
N VAL A 17 27.62 -23.83 22.57
CA VAL A 17 27.55 -24.19 21.14
C VAL A 17 26.11 -24.14 20.64
N ALA A 18 25.13 -24.56 21.44
CA ALA A 18 23.71 -24.43 21.11
C ALA A 18 23.27 -22.96 21.03
N ALA A 19 23.70 -22.11 21.96
CA ALA A 19 23.40 -20.67 21.93
C ALA A 19 24.03 -19.97 20.71
N LEU A 20 25.27 -20.29 20.37
CA LEU A 20 25.93 -19.75 19.18
C LEU A 20 25.29 -20.26 17.87
N ALA A 21 24.81 -21.50 17.84
CA ALA A 21 24.07 -22.03 16.69
C ALA A 21 22.72 -21.32 16.49
N VAL A 22 22.01 -20.98 17.57
CA VAL A 22 20.75 -20.20 17.52
C VAL A 22 21.00 -18.76 17.07
N VAL A 23 22.06 -18.11 17.58
CA VAL A 23 22.43 -16.75 17.13
C VAL A 23 22.89 -16.77 15.67
N GLY A 24 23.62 -17.80 15.25
CA GLY A 24 24.03 -18.00 13.86
C GLY A 24 22.88 -18.28 12.90
N THR A 25 21.86 -19.04 13.30
CA THR A 25 20.65 -19.26 12.49
C THR A 25 19.75 -18.03 12.43
N ILE A 26 19.65 -17.24 13.51
CA ILE A 26 18.92 -15.98 13.50
C ILE A 26 19.63 -14.95 12.61
N LEU A 27 20.95 -14.78 12.73
CA LEU A 27 21.72 -13.89 11.85
C LEU A 27 21.70 -14.37 10.39
N GLY A 28 21.83 -15.68 10.18
CA GLY A 28 21.73 -16.31 8.85
C GLY A 28 20.37 -16.08 8.20
N ALA A 29 19.27 -16.26 8.94
CA ALA A 29 17.92 -15.98 8.46
C ALA A 29 17.72 -14.49 8.13
N ILE A 30 18.24 -13.58 8.96
CA ILE A 30 18.19 -12.12 8.69
C ILE A 30 18.99 -11.76 7.43
N THR A 31 20.18 -12.33 7.22
CA THR A 31 20.97 -12.08 5.99
C THR A 31 20.36 -12.72 4.74
N VAL A 32 19.77 -13.91 4.86
CA VAL A 32 19.14 -14.61 3.73
C VAL A 32 17.80 -13.95 3.36
N GLU A 33 17.03 -13.45 4.33
CA GLU A 33 15.87 -12.59 4.07
C GLU A 33 16.30 -11.28 3.41
N HIS A 34 17.33 -10.59 3.90
CA HIS A 34 17.84 -9.38 3.23
C HIS A 34 18.29 -9.62 1.78
N THR A 35 18.87 -10.79 1.48
CA THR A 35 19.38 -11.11 0.13
C THR A 35 18.27 -11.56 -0.83
N LEU A 36 17.25 -12.28 -0.31
CA LEU A 36 16.10 -12.74 -1.10
C LEU A 36 15.03 -11.65 -1.30
N PHE A 37 14.91 -10.68 -0.37
CA PHE A 37 14.04 -9.51 -0.56
C PHE A 37 14.66 -8.42 -1.46
N THR A 38 15.98 -8.44 -1.65
CA THR A 38 16.66 -7.52 -2.60
C THR A 38 16.47 -7.96 -4.06
N SER A 39 16.14 -9.22 -4.34
CA SER A 39 16.07 -9.76 -5.70
C SER A 39 14.68 -9.73 -6.36
N LYS A 40 13.70 -9.00 -5.79
CA LYS A 40 12.42 -8.69 -6.47
C LYS A 40 12.05 -7.19 -6.48
N ALA A 41 13.00 -6.31 -6.23
CA ALA A 41 12.89 -4.88 -6.55
C ALA A 41 13.60 -4.58 -7.89
N SER A 42 13.32 -5.36 -8.93
CA SER A 42 13.61 -4.91 -10.29
C SER A 42 12.41 -4.13 -10.82
N GLN A 43 12.31 -2.86 -10.41
CA GLN A 43 11.64 -1.87 -11.24
C GLN A 43 12.49 -0.61 -11.28
N SER A 44 13.35 -0.54 -12.30
CA SER A 44 13.92 0.71 -12.83
C SER A 44 12.83 1.58 -13.49
N ALA A 45 11.79 1.91 -12.74
CA ALA A 45 10.92 3.04 -13.06
C ALA A 45 11.30 4.12 -12.05
N THR A 46 11.77 5.27 -12.53
CA THR A 46 11.94 6.45 -11.67
C THR A 46 10.60 6.72 -10.98
N ALA A 47 10.51 6.49 -9.68
CA ALA A 47 9.28 6.69 -8.93
C ALA A 47 8.74 8.10 -9.18
N ILE A 48 7.45 8.22 -9.46
CA ILE A 48 6.83 9.51 -9.79
C ILE A 48 6.83 10.36 -8.52
N SER A 49 7.63 11.41 -8.51
CA SER A 49 7.63 12.40 -7.44
C SER A 49 6.37 13.26 -7.50
N GLY A 50 5.63 13.29 -6.40
CA GLY A 50 4.41 14.07 -6.25
C GLY A 50 4.36 14.89 -4.96
N VAL A 51 3.37 15.77 -4.91
CA VAL A 51 3.07 16.60 -3.74
C VAL A 51 1.56 16.62 -3.49
N CYS A 52 1.15 16.73 -2.24
CA CYS A 52 -0.25 16.86 -1.86
C CYS A 52 -0.75 18.28 -2.10
N TYR A 53 -2.00 18.39 -2.56
CA TYR A 53 -2.69 19.66 -2.77
C TYR A 53 -3.98 19.69 -1.96
N ASP A 54 -3.99 20.58 -0.97
CA ASP A 54 -5.17 20.86 -0.15
C ASP A 54 -6.17 21.72 -0.95
N SER A 55 -7.43 21.36 -0.88
CA SER A 55 -8.52 21.96 -1.64
C SER A 55 -8.92 23.35 -1.15
N TYR A 56 -8.43 23.82 0.00
CA TYR A 56 -8.83 25.12 0.56
C TYR A 56 -8.62 26.31 -0.40
N ASN A 57 -7.63 26.24 -1.31
CA ASN A 57 -7.41 27.23 -2.37
C ASN A 57 -7.69 26.68 -3.77
N ALA A 58 -8.77 25.93 -3.96
CA ALA A 58 -9.15 25.42 -5.28
C ALA A 58 -9.42 26.52 -6.33
N ALA A 59 -9.66 27.77 -5.90
CA ALA A 59 -9.83 28.90 -6.82
C ALA A 59 -8.61 29.11 -7.73
N ASP A 60 -7.41 28.96 -7.16
CA ASP A 60 -6.12 29.17 -7.85
C ASP A 60 -5.48 27.85 -8.38
N MET A 61 -6.24 26.74 -8.40
CA MET A 61 -5.67 25.40 -8.66
C MET A 61 -4.91 25.30 -9.99
N GLU A 62 -5.37 25.95 -11.06
CA GLU A 62 -4.74 25.87 -12.38
C GLU A 62 -3.36 26.54 -12.37
N LYS A 63 -3.24 27.69 -11.69
CA LYS A 63 -1.96 28.37 -11.46
C LYS A 63 -1.04 27.47 -10.64
N HIS A 64 -1.54 26.93 -9.53
CA HIS A 64 -0.77 26.07 -8.64
C HIS A 64 -0.29 24.80 -9.34
N PHE A 65 -1.12 24.16 -10.16
CA PHE A 65 -0.72 22.98 -10.91
C PHE A 65 0.35 23.30 -11.97
N GLY A 66 0.30 24.48 -12.58
CA GLY A 66 1.38 24.98 -13.41
C GLY A 66 2.70 25.15 -12.64
N MET A 67 2.67 25.62 -11.39
CA MET A 67 3.84 25.74 -10.52
C MET A 67 4.36 24.36 -10.07
N ILE A 68 3.45 23.48 -9.64
CA ILE A 68 3.76 22.11 -9.23
C ILE A 68 4.43 21.37 -10.39
N LYS A 69 3.96 21.49 -11.63
CA LYS A 69 4.54 20.79 -12.79
C LYS A 69 6.01 21.13 -13.05
N GLN A 70 6.47 22.32 -12.63
CA GLN A 70 7.87 22.72 -12.76
C GLN A 70 8.79 21.91 -11.83
N LYS A 71 8.23 21.32 -10.77
CA LYS A 71 8.98 20.65 -9.70
C LYS A 71 8.61 19.18 -9.51
N PHE A 72 7.39 18.79 -9.84
CA PHE A 72 6.82 17.47 -9.61
C PHE A 72 6.16 16.92 -10.88
N ASN A 73 5.91 15.63 -10.89
CA ASN A 73 5.24 14.92 -11.98
C ASN A 73 3.83 14.43 -11.61
N ALA A 74 3.47 14.47 -10.32
CA ALA A 74 2.13 14.15 -9.86
C ALA A 74 1.63 15.07 -8.75
N VAL A 75 0.31 15.08 -8.58
CA VAL A 75 -0.38 15.70 -7.44
C VAL A 75 -1.30 14.68 -6.76
N ARG A 76 -1.39 14.74 -5.43
CA ARG A 76 -2.40 14.03 -4.64
C ARG A 76 -3.45 15.05 -4.19
N THR A 77 -4.73 14.79 -4.45
CA THR A 77 -5.83 15.63 -3.97
C THR A 77 -6.75 14.85 -3.06
N TYR A 78 -7.46 15.56 -2.17
CA TYR A 78 -8.40 14.98 -1.19
C TYR A 78 -9.82 14.88 -1.73
N GLN A 79 -10.21 15.88 -2.51
CA GLN A 79 -11.38 15.90 -3.38
C GLN A 79 -10.90 15.96 -4.83
N THR A 80 -11.75 15.57 -5.76
CA THR A 80 -11.47 15.69 -7.20
C THR A 80 -12.34 16.75 -7.85
N LYS A 81 -13.56 16.94 -7.33
CA LYS A 81 -14.54 17.91 -7.80
C LYS A 81 -14.93 18.88 -6.69
N LEU A 82 -14.84 20.18 -6.98
CA LEU A 82 -15.29 21.24 -6.09
C LEU A 82 -16.12 22.25 -6.88
N GLY A 83 -17.43 22.28 -6.62
CA GLY A 83 -18.37 23.03 -7.44
C GLY A 83 -18.23 22.63 -8.93
N ASN A 84 -17.82 23.60 -9.75
CA ASN A 84 -17.63 23.43 -11.20
C ASN A 84 -16.19 23.07 -11.59
N LYS A 85 -15.27 22.96 -10.64
CA LYS A 85 -13.85 22.65 -10.88
C LYS A 85 -13.60 21.14 -10.80
N ASN A 86 -12.84 20.62 -11.75
CA ASN A 86 -12.33 19.24 -11.78
C ASN A 86 -10.80 19.28 -11.70
N MET A 87 -10.24 18.92 -10.55
CA MET A 87 -8.80 18.92 -10.32
C MET A 87 -8.08 17.88 -11.18
N ALA A 88 -8.69 16.71 -11.43
CA ALA A 88 -8.06 15.70 -12.28
C ALA A 88 -7.92 16.19 -13.72
N ALA A 89 -8.91 16.91 -14.25
CA ALA A 89 -8.83 17.52 -15.58
C ALA A 89 -7.77 18.63 -15.62
N ALA A 90 -7.75 19.52 -14.62
CA ALA A 90 -6.76 20.58 -14.53
C ALA A 90 -5.32 20.04 -14.44
N ALA A 91 -5.10 18.97 -13.68
CA ALA A 91 -3.80 18.29 -13.63
C ALA A 91 -3.41 17.74 -15.00
N GLY A 92 -4.36 17.12 -15.71
CA GLY A 92 -4.15 16.57 -17.06
C GLY A 92 -3.77 17.63 -18.09
N GLN A 93 -4.38 18.82 -18.03
CA GLN A 93 -4.09 19.95 -18.92
C GLN A 93 -2.63 20.43 -18.84
N VAL A 94 -2.01 20.36 -17.67
CA VAL A 94 -0.60 20.73 -17.47
C VAL A 94 0.35 19.54 -17.53
N GLY A 95 -0.16 18.33 -17.83
CA GLY A 95 0.65 17.10 -17.92
C GLY A 95 1.07 16.50 -16.58
N LEU A 96 0.36 16.81 -15.48
CA LEU A 96 0.52 16.13 -14.20
C LEU A 96 -0.29 14.84 -14.15
N LYS A 97 0.30 13.80 -13.55
CA LYS A 97 -0.45 12.65 -13.06
C LYS A 97 -1.20 13.01 -11.77
N ILE A 98 -2.27 12.30 -11.44
CA ILE A 98 -3.05 12.56 -10.24
C ILE A 98 -3.41 11.29 -9.46
N ALA A 99 -3.17 11.30 -8.16
CA ALA A 99 -3.81 10.41 -7.21
C ALA A 99 -5.11 11.09 -6.73
N ALA A 100 -6.24 10.70 -7.30
CA ALA A 100 -7.52 11.41 -7.14
C ALA A 100 -8.21 11.01 -5.84
N GLY A 101 -8.63 11.98 -5.03
CA GLY A 101 -9.35 11.74 -3.78
C GLY A 101 -10.86 11.84 -3.97
N ALA A 102 -11.60 10.95 -3.31
CA ALA A 102 -13.05 11.04 -3.16
C ALA A 102 -13.36 11.11 -1.66
N TRP A 103 -13.82 12.27 -1.19
CA TRP A 103 -13.87 12.57 0.25
C TRP A 103 -15.22 12.15 0.85
N LEU A 104 -15.20 11.27 1.86
CA LEU A 104 -16.41 10.66 2.42
C LEU A 104 -17.12 11.53 3.46
N ARG A 105 -16.42 12.50 4.05
CA ARG A 105 -16.92 13.26 5.20
C ARG A 105 -17.64 14.55 4.79
N ASN A 106 -18.35 15.13 5.76
CA ASN A 106 -18.95 16.47 5.69
C ASN A 106 -20.00 16.67 4.57
N GLY A 107 -20.71 15.60 4.19
CA GLY A 107 -21.77 15.65 3.18
C GLY A 107 -21.26 15.82 1.74
N ASN A 108 -19.97 15.58 1.49
CA ASN A 108 -19.41 15.62 0.16
C ASN A 108 -20.00 14.52 -0.74
N ASP A 109 -20.27 14.88 -2.01
CA ASP A 109 -20.67 13.94 -3.04
C ASP A 109 -19.43 13.23 -3.60
N TRP A 110 -18.94 12.24 -2.84
CA TRP A 110 -17.75 11.47 -3.22
C TRP A 110 -17.93 10.74 -4.56
N LYS A 111 -19.17 10.40 -4.96
CA LYS A 111 -19.44 9.78 -6.26
C LYS A 111 -19.16 10.76 -7.40
N ALA A 112 -19.46 12.04 -7.20
CA ALA A 112 -19.09 13.08 -8.16
C ALA A 112 -17.57 13.29 -8.25
N ASP A 113 -16.80 13.07 -7.18
CA ASP A 113 -15.34 13.02 -7.23
C ASP A 113 -14.85 11.86 -8.12
N VAL A 114 -15.39 10.65 -7.91
CA VAL A 114 -15.05 9.46 -8.72
C VAL A 114 -15.40 9.68 -10.19
N GLN A 115 -16.58 10.23 -10.49
CA GLN A 115 -16.98 10.54 -11.86
C GLN A 115 -16.05 11.57 -12.51
N ALA A 116 -15.67 12.63 -11.79
CA ALA A 116 -14.73 13.64 -12.28
C ALA A 116 -13.35 13.05 -12.60
N ALA A 117 -12.86 12.10 -11.79
CA ALA A 117 -11.62 11.39 -12.05
C ALA A 117 -11.73 10.51 -13.32
N ILE A 118 -12.83 9.77 -13.47
CA ILE A 118 -13.09 8.95 -14.66
C ILE A 118 -13.10 9.81 -15.93
N ASP A 119 -13.82 10.94 -15.90
CA ASP A 119 -13.94 11.84 -17.05
C ASP A 119 -12.59 12.43 -17.46
N ALA A 120 -11.78 12.86 -16.48
CA ALA A 120 -10.43 13.35 -16.71
C ALA A 120 -9.50 12.25 -17.26
N HIS A 121 -9.59 11.03 -16.73
CA HIS A 121 -8.78 9.91 -17.21
C HIS A 121 -9.12 9.54 -18.66
N LYS A 122 -10.39 9.59 -19.07
CA LYS A 122 -10.78 9.38 -20.48
C LYS A 122 -10.15 10.42 -21.43
N GLN A 123 -9.97 11.65 -20.95
CA GLN A 123 -9.41 12.74 -21.76
C GLN A 123 -7.88 12.74 -21.78
N HIS A 124 -7.24 12.39 -20.66
CA HIS A 124 -5.81 12.64 -20.46
C HIS A 124 -4.98 11.40 -20.06
N GLY A 125 -5.63 10.29 -19.67
CA GLY A 125 -4.94 9.10 -19.14
C GLY A 125 -4.05 9.41 -17.92
N ASN A 126 -4.41 10.41 -17.12
CA ASN A 126 -3.53 11.00 -16.11
C ASN A 126 -3.81 10.53 -14.67
N VAL A 127 -4.95 9.87 -14.41
CA VAL A 127 -5.29 9.35 -13.08
C VAL A 127 -4.50 8.08 -12.78
N LEU A 128 -3.70 8.11 -11.70
CA LEU A 128 -2.92 6.97 -11.17
C LEU A 128 -3.80 5.98 -10.41
N ALA A 129 -4.65 6.53 -9.54
CA ALA A 129 -5.59 5.79 -8.71
C ALA A 129 -6.71 6.72 -8.23
N ILE A 130 -7.85 6.13 -7.86
CA ILE A 130 -8.94 6.79 -7.15
C ILE A 130 -8.95 6.25 -5.71
N TYR A 131 -8.80 7.15 -4.76
CA TYR A 131 -8.82 6.83 -3.33
C TYR A 131 -10.13 7.33 -2.71
N VAL A 132 -11.00 6.38 -2.41
CA VAL A 132 -12.28 6.56 -1.73
C VAL A 132 -12.03 6.61 -0.24
N GLY A 133 -12.07 7.83 0.30
CA GLY A 133 -11.72 8.11 1.68
C GLY A 133 -10.24 8.43 1.92
N ASN A 134 -10.01 9.08 3.05
CA ASN A 134 -8.72 9.42 3.63
C ASN A 134 -8.80 9.35 5.16
N GLU A 135 -8.18 8.33 5.73
CA GLU A 135 -8.10 8.08 7.17
C GLU A 135 -9.48 7.95 7.86
N ASP A 136 -10.54 7.61 7.12
CA ASP A 136 -11.89 7.71 7.66
C ASP A 136 -12.19 6.72 8.80
N LEU A 137 -11.42 5.63 8.93
CA LEU A 137 -11.59 4.67 10.02
C LEU A 137 -11.28 5.30 11.38
N MET A 138 -10.26 6.16 11.46
CA MET A 138 -9.97 6.91 12.69
C MET A 138 -10.92 8.10 12.90
N HIS A 139 -11.75 8.43 11.90
CA HIS A 139 -12.78 9.46 11.98
C HIS A 139 -14.19 8.89 12.13
N GLY A 140 -14.31 7.63 12.56
CA GLY A 140 -15.57 7.02 12.96
C GLY A 140 -16.41 6.41 11.83
N ILE A 141 -15.92 6.43 10.59
CA ILE A 141 -16.56 5.69 9.49
C ILE A 141 -16.14 4.22 9.60
N GLY A 142 -17.11 3.31 9.66
CA GLY A 142 -16.83 1.88 9.84
C GLY A 142 -16.16 1.24 8.62
N ALA A 143 -15.28 0.27 8.83
CA ALA A 143 -14.57 -0.42 7.74
C ALA A 143 -15.52 -1.02 6.68
N GLY A 144 -16.67 -1.55 7.10
CA GLY A 144 -17.68 -2.10 6.17
C GLY A 144 -18.29 -1.06 5.22
N GLU A 145 -18.46 0.18 5.69
CA GLU A 145 -18.95 1.30 4.87
C GLU A 145 -17.91 1.70 3.83
N ILE A 146 -16.64 1.84 4.24
CA ILE A 146 -15.53 2.15 3.32
C ILE A 146 -15.38 1.04 2.26
N ILE A 147 -15.49 -0.23 2.65
CA ILE A 147 -15.44 -1.39 1.74
C ILE A 147 -16.59 -1.32 0.72
N TYR A 148 -17.80 -0.98 1.16
CA TYR A 148 -18.95 -0.81 0.28
C TYR A 148 -18.74 0.33 -0.73
N ASP A 149 -18.22 1.47 -0.28
CA ASP A 149 -17.95 2.62 -1.14
C ASP A 149 -16.84 2.33 -2.16
N ILE A 150 -15.77 1.61 -1.76
CA ILE A 150 -14.74 1.10 -2.68
C ILE A 150 -15.37 0.20 -3.75
N ALA A 151 -16.22 -0.75 -3.36
CA ALA A 151 -16.89 -1.65 -4.30
C ALA A 151 -17.78 -0.88 -5.30
N THR A 152 -18.47 0.15 -4.82
CA THR A 152 -19.29 1.05 -5.64
C THR A 152 -18.44 1.83 -6.63
N ALA A 153 -17.33 2.46 -6.20
CA ALA A 153 -16.41 3.17 -7.07
C ALA A 153 -15.79 2.25 -8.15
N LYS A 154 -15.39 1.03 -7.79
CA LYS A 154 -14.95 0.01 -8.76
C LYS A 154 -16.02 -0.30 -9.79
N GLY A 155 -17.29 -0.37 -9.37
CA GLY A 155 -18.44 -0.52 -10.26
C GLY A 155 -18.54 0.62 -11.28
N MET A 156 -18.38 1.87 -10.84
CA MET A 156 -18.39 3.06 -11.70
C MET A 156 -17.24 3.03 -12.72
N VAL A 157 -16.02 2.72 -12.28
CA VAL A 157 -14.84 2.60 -13.15
C VAL A 157 -15.05 1.53 -14.23
N ARG A 158 -15.54 0.34 -13.84
CA ARG A 158 -15.85 -0.75 -14.77
C ARG A 158 -16.93 -0.36 -15.78
N ALA A 159 -18.03 0.25 -15.31
CA ALA A 159 -19.13 0.70 -16.17
C ALA A 159 -18.68 1.76 -17.17
N ALA A 160 -17.69 2.58 -16.80
CA ALA A 160 -17.12 3.59 -17.68
C ALA A 160 -16.13 3.02 -18.72
N GLY A 161 -15.72 1.75 -18.61
CA GLY A 161 -14.81 1.09 -19.55
C GLY A 161 -13.35 1.55 -19.46
N VAL A 162 -12.92 2.03 -18.29
CA VAL A 162 -11.54 2.51 -18.05
C VAL A 162 -10.82 1.64 -17.03
N ASN A 163 -9.49 1.60 -17.10
CA ASN A 163 -8.65 0.80 -16.20
C ASN A 163 -7.97 1.71 -15.17
N ILE A 164 -8.69 2.03 -14.09
CA ILE A 164 -8.19 2.85 -12.98
C ILE A 164 -8.23 2.02 -11.70
N GLN A 165 -7.13 1.95 -10.96
CA GLN A 165 -7.10 1.25 -9.67
C GLN A 165 -7.90 2.04 -8.63
N VAL A 166 -8.70 1.35 -7.82
CA VAL A 166 -9.51 1.97 -6.75
C VAL A 166 -9.14 1.39 -5.39
N GLY A 167 -9.00 2.24 -4.38
CA GLY A 167 -8.90 1.82 -2.99
C GLY A 167 -9.17 2.95 -2.02
N THR A 168 -8.54 2.93 -0.85
CA THR A 168 -8.67 3.98 0.18
C THR A 168 -7.28 4.41 0.69
N VAL A 169 -7.25 5.54 1.41
CA VAL A 169 -6.07 5.99 2.13
C VAL A 169 -6.25 5.79 3.63
N GLN A 170 -5.27 5.18 4.30
CA GLN A 170 -5.21 5.06 5.76
C GLN A 170 -3.75 5.17 6.22
N THR A 171 -3.53 5.28 7.54
CA THR A 171 -2.18 5.11 8.08
C THR A 171 -1.72 3.66 7.98
N ASP A 172 -0.40 3.47 8.01
CA ASP A 172 0.24 2.16 8.04
C ASP A 172 -0.30 1.26 9.16
N GLY A 173 -0.41 1.79 10.38
CA GLY A 173 -0.96 1.06 11.52
C GLY A 173 -2.38 0.55 11.29
N ILE A 174 -3.25 1.37 10.69
CA ILE A 174 -4.62 0.99 10.38
C ILE A 174 -4.66 -0.14 9.35
N PHE A 175 -3.89 -0.06 8.26
CA PHE A 175 -3.83 -1.15 7.29
C PHE A 175 -3.25 -2.45 7.87
N LEU A 176 -2.24 -2.36 8.72
CA LEU A 176 -1.66 -3.55 9.34
C LEU A 176 -2.66 -4.25 10.27
N ALA A 177 -3.50 -3.49 10.97
CA ALA A 177 -4.54 -4.00 11.87
C ALA A 177 -5.83 -4.45 11.14
N ASN A 178 -6.12 -3.92 9.96
CA ASN A 178 -7.39 -4.16 9.24
C ASN A 178 -7.15 -4.76 7.84
N PRO A 179 -6.74 -6.04 7.73
CA PRO A 179 -6.41 -6.66 6.44
C PRO A 179 -7.61 -6.75 5.49
N ASP A 180 -8.84 -6.89 5.98
CA ASP A 180 -10.04 -6.95 5.13
C ASP A 180 -10.28 -5.65 4.35
N LEU A 181 -9.91 -4.50 4.94
CA LEU A 181 -9.96 -3.21 4.25
C LEU A 181 -8.96 -3.16 3.09
N ALA A 182 -7.73 -3.66 3.31
CA ALA A 182 -6.73 -3.76 2.24
C ALA A 182 -7.18 -4.73 1.14
N ASN A 183 -7.76 -5.87 1.51
CA ASN A 183 -8.26 -6.90 0.57
C ASN A 183 -9.39 -6.39 -0.33
N ALA A 184 -10.15 -5.39 0.12
CA ALA A 184 -11.18 -4.75 -0.70
C ALA A 184 -10.62 -3.83 -1.80
N CYS A 185 -9.35 -3.42 -1.71
CA CYS A 185 -8.71 -2.45 -2.59
C CYS A 185 -8.03 -3.09 -3.82
N ASP A 186 -7.97 -2.39 -4.95
CA ASP A 186 -7.05 -2.73 -6.06
C ASP A 186 -5.65 -2.15 -5.81
N THR A 187 -5.59 -1.05 -5.05
CA THR A 187 -4.36 -0.38 -4.57
C THR A 187 -4.63 0.34 -3.26
N ILE A 188 -3.62 0.48 -2.41
CA ILE A 188 -3.71 1.21 -1.14
C ILE A 188 -2.86 2.48 -1.17
N GLY A 189 -3.35 3.54 -0.56
CA GLY A 189 -2.57 4.74 -0.30
C GLY A 189 -2.24 4.83 1.18
N VAL A 190 -0.99 5.01 1.54
CA VAL A 190 -0.55 4.92 2.93
C VAL A 190 0.02 6.26 3.39
N ASN A 191 -0.53 6.78 4.47
CA ASN A 191 -0.04 7.97 5.15
C ASN A 191 0.93 7.56 6.25
N ILE A 192 2.16 8.09 6.22
CA ILE A 192 3.19 7.78 7.22
C ILE A 192 3.89 9.07 7.64
N TYR A 193 3.67 9.49 8.88
CA TYR A 193 4.30 10.66 9.47
C TYR A 193 5.21 10.26 10.63
N PRO A 194 6.55 10.35 10.46
CA PRO A 194 7.48 10.33 11.58
C PRO A 194 7.22 11.46 12.58
N PHE A 195 6.74 12.63 12.13
CA PHE A 195 6.42 13.77 13.00
C PHE A 195 5.39 13.45 14.11
N PHE A 196 4.51 12.48 13.89
CA PHE A 196 3.54 11.99 14.88
C PHE A 196 3.93 10.62 15.48
N GLY A 197 5.13 10.13 15.16
CA GLY A 197 5.60 8.81 15.60
C GLY A 197 5.91 8.76 17.09
N ALA A 198 5.75 7.58 17.69
CA ALA A 198 6.09 7.34 19.09
C ALA A 198 7.52 6.78 19.27
N SER A 199 8.17 6.37 18.19
CA SER A 199 9.53 5.80 18.21
C SER A 199 10.58 6.88 18.47
N ASP A 200 11.68 6.55 19.14
CA ASP A 200 12.81 7.48 19.23
C ASP A 200 13.39 7.85 17.86
N ASP A 201 13.34 6.91 16.91
CA ASP A 201 13.79 7.15 15.54
C ASP A 201 12.91 8.19 14.83
N SER A 202 11.65 8.39 15.23
CA SER A 202 10.71 9.26 14.53
C SER A 202 11.05 10.75 14.62
N TRP A 203 11.84 11.15 15.61
CA TRP A 203 12.37 12.51 15.75
C TRP A 203 13.90 12.60 15.66
N ARG A 204 14.63 11.52 15.96
CA ARG A 204 16.11 11.50 15.85
C ARG A 204 16.58 11.20 14.42
N THR A 205 15.88 10.31 13.73
CA THR A 205 16.22 9.85 12.38
C THR A 205 14.94 9.60 11.57
N PRO A 206 14.13 10.64 11.30
CA PRO A 206 12.75 10.49 10.85
C PRO A 206 12.59 9.68 9.56
N VAL A 207 13.52 9.79 8.60
CA VAL A 207 13.48 8.98 7.37
C VAL A 207 13.79 7.51 7.62
N LYS A 208 14.54 7.16 8.67
CA LYS A 208 14.70 5.76 9.11
C LYS A 208 13.38 5.20 9.62
N ASP A 209 12.65 5.97 10.44
CA ASP A 209 11.30 5.58 10.90
C ASP A 209 10.34 5.38 9.72
N LEU A 210 10.30 6.35 8.79
CA LEU A 210 9.53 6.24 7.54
C LEU A 210 9.88 4.96 6.78
N THR A 211 11.18 4.66 6.62
CA THR A 211 11.66 3.49 5.87
C THR A 211 11.19 2.18 6.52
N VAL A 212 11.33 2.06 7.84
CA VAL A 212 10.91 0.85 8.57
C VAL A 212 9.40 0.63 8.44
N ARG A 213 8.61 1.68 8.64
CA ARG A 213 7.15 1.63 8.54
C ARG A 213 6.67 1.33 7.12
N TRP A 214 7.28 1.96 6.12
CA TRP A 214 7.01 1.68 4.71
C TRP A 214 7.35 0.23 4.34
N ASN A 215 8.49 -0.29 4.80
CA ASN A 215 8.91 -1.67 4.49
C ASN A 215 7.95 -2.70 5.08
N ALA A 216 7.36 -2.44 6.25
CA ALA A 216 6.33 -3.31 6.82
C ALA A 216 5.07 -3.39 5.92
N ILE A 217 4.66 -2.25 5.37
CA ILE A 217 3.56 -2.18 4.39
C ILE A 217 3.94 -2.88 3.09
N ALA A 218 5.11 -2.58 2.53
CA ALA A 218 5.56 -3.19 1.28
C ALA A 218 5.71 -4.72 1.40
N ALA A 219 6.17 -5.22 2.54
CA ALA A 219 6.27 -6.65 2.81
C ALA A 219 4.90 -7.34 2.84
N LYS A 220 3.90 -6.72 3.48
CA LYS A 220 2.55 -7.31 3.62
C LYS A 220 1.67 -7.11 2.39
N TYR A 221 1.71 -5.93 1.80
CA TYR A 221 0.75 -5.44 0.79
C TYR A 221 1.41 -5.02 -0.53
N GLY A 222 2.68 -5.34 -0.78
CA GLY A 222 3.38 -4.96 -2.01
C GLY A 222 2.67 -5.42 -3.30
N HIS A 223 1.91 -6.52 -3.24
CA HIS A 223 1.10 -7.02 -4.36
C HIS A 223 -0.07 -6.10 -4.74
N LEU A 224 -0.48 -5.18 -3.87
CA LEU A 224 -1.50 -4.17 -4.13
C LEU A 224 -0.93 -2.88 -4.75
N ASN A 225 0.37 -2.83 -5.07
CA ASN A 225 1.02 -1.61 -5.55
C ASN A 225 0.75 -0.40 -4.61
N PRO A 226 1.18 -0.46 -3.32
CA PRO A 226 0.95 0.61 -2.38
C PRO A 226 1.67 1.89 -2.81
N ARG A 227 1.08 3.06 -2.51
CA ARG A 227 1.70 4.37 -2.70
C ARG A 227 1.79 5.11 -1.37
N LEU A 228 2.92 5.75 -1.08
CA LEU A 228 3.01 6.67 0.05
C LEU A 228 2.25 7.95 -0.31
N THR A 229 1.05 8.13 0.25
CA THR A 229 0.14 9.22 -0.11
C THR A 229 0.35 10.48 0.71
N GLU A 230 0.95 10.37 1.88
CA GLU A 230 1.35 11.52 2.68
C GLU A 230 2.56 11.22 3.56
N THR A 231 3.44 12.22 3.64
CA THR A 231 4.43 12.37 4.70
C THR A 231 4.91 13.82 4.72
N GLY A 232 5.27 14.38 5.87
CA GLY A 232 5.70 15.77 5.93
C GLY A 232 6.29 16.16 7.27
N TRP A 233 6.87 17.35 7.31
CA TRP A 233 7.39 17.98 8.53
C TRP A 233 7.08 19.47 8.51
N PRO A 234 6.44 20.02 9.56
CA PRO A 234 6.02 21.41 9.59
C PRO A 234 7.18 22.37 9.86
N SER A 235 7.18 23.52 9.20
CA SER A 235 8.24 24.54 9.32
C SER A 235 8.06 25.50 10.50
N GLY A 236 7.01 25.33 11.30
CA GLY A 236 6.64 26.24 12.38
C GLY A 236 5.35 25.81 13.07
N GLY A 237 4.75 26.71 13.85
CA GLY A 237 3.42 26.49 14.45
C GLY A 237 3.40 25.69 15.75
N GLY A 238 4.55 25.44 16.37
CA GLY A 238 4.68 24.71 17.63
C GLY A 238 5.13 23.25 17.44
N ASN A 239 5.66 22.64 18.49
CA ASN A 239 6.26 21.30 18.44
C ASN A 239 5.23 20.22 18.80
N ASN A 240 5.43 19.00 18.30
CA ASN A 240 4.75 17.80 18.80
C ASN A 240 5.71 17.02 19.72
N GLY A 241 5.72 17.36 21.01
CA GLY A 241 6.67 16.78 21.97
C GLY A 241 8.13 17.01 21.53
N PRO A 242 8.94 15.94 21.30
CA PRO A 242 10.32 16.07 20.83
C PRO A 242 10.45 16.41 19.34
N HIS A 243 9.36 16.37 18.57
CA HIS A 243 9.34 16.69 17.15
C HIS A 243 9.30 18.21 16.96
N VAL A 244 10.48 18.80 16.72
CA VAL A 244 10.63 20.26 16.62
C VAL A 244 10.21 20.76 15.23
N SER A 245 9.24 21.66 15.20
CA SER A 245 8.70 22.28 13.98
C SER A 245 9.42 23.59 13.69
N ASN A 246 10.38 23.56 12.79
CA ASN A 246 11.13 24.73 12.34
C ASN A 246 11.58 24.58 10.89
N TRP A 247 12.06 25.67 10.30
CA TRP A 247 12.49 25.70 8.90
C TRP A 247 13.60 24.67 8.59
N ASP A 248 14.61 24.55 9.47
CA ASP A 248 15.75 23.65 9.26
C ASP A 248 15.34 22.18 9.24
N ASN A 249 14.47 21.76 10.17
CA ASN A 249 13.98 20.39 10.24
C ASN A 249 13.03 20.07 9.08
N ALA A 250 12.16 21.01 8.69
CA ALA A 250 11.29 20.84 7.54
C ALA A 250 12.08 20.66 6.24
N LYS A 251 13.10 21.49 6.03
CA LYS A 251 14.02 21.36 4.89
C LYS A 251 14.78 20.03 4.92
N SER A 252 15.39 19.70 6.07
CA SER A 252 16.17 18.47 6.25
C SER A 252 15.32 17.22 6.00
N TYR A 253 14.09 17.20 6.50
CA TYR A 253 13.16 16.10 6.26
C TYR A 253 12.76 16.00 4.79
N PHE A 254 12.41 17.11 4.14
CA PHE A 254 12.07 17.13 2.71
C PHE A 254 13.22 16.64 1.82
N GLU A 255 14.45 17.09 2.08
CA GLU A 255 15.64 16.65 1.32
C GLU A 255 15.89 15.15 1.50
N SER A 256 15.84 14.67 2.75
CA SER A 256 16.03 13.25 3.07
C SER A 256 14.92 12.36 2.49
N TYR A 257 13.66 12.82 2.55
CA TYR A 257 12.52 12.16 1.91
C TYR A 257 12.68 12.14 0.40
N SER A 258 13.09 13.24 -0.23
CA SER A 258 13.25 13.33 -1.68
C SER A 258 14.29 12.33 -2.19
N ASP A 259 15.38 12.15 -1.45
CA ASP A 259 16.39 11.14 -1.75
C ASP A 259 15.84 9.71 -1.59
N TRP A 260 15.10 9.45 -0.51
CA TRP A 260 14.45 8.16 -0.21
C TRP A 260 13.40 7.78 -1.27
N ALA A 261 12.57 8.75 -1.68
CA ALA A 261 11.47 8.57 -2.63
C ALA A 261 11.93 8.16 -4.03
N ARG A 262 13.21 8.32 -4.38
CA ARG A 262 13.75 7.86 -5.67
C ARG A 262 13.72 6.34 -5.84
N GLY A 263 13.71 5.59 -4.74
CA GLY A 263 13.72 4.12 -4.74
C GLY A 263 12.73 3.49 -3.76
N SER A 264 11.80 4.25 -3.21
CA SER A 264 10.84 3.80 -2.20
C SER A 264 9.54 4.61 -2.28
N GLY A 265 8.49 4.15 -1.59
CA GLY A 265 7.18 4.84 -1.59
C GLY A 265 6.22 4.43 -2.71
N GLY A 266 6.55 3.42 -3.52
CA GLY A 266 5.71 2.88 -4.59
C GLY A 266 6.10 3.40 -5.99
N ASP A 267 5.21 3.25 -6.96
CA ASP A 267 5.37 3.83 -8.30
C ASP A 267 5.15 5.36 -8.33
N ALA A 268 4.52 5.91 -7.29
CA ALA A 268 4.40 7.33 -7.01
C ALA A 268 4.35 7.57 -5.49
N SER A 269 5.01 8.63 -5.01
CA SER A 269 4.93 9.05 -3.61
C SER A 269 4.71 10.56 -3.48
N PHE A 270 4.05 10.97 -2.39
CA PHE A 270 3.56 12.33 -2.24
C PHE A 270 4.00 12.96 -0.91
N TYR A 271 4.71 14.07 -0.99
CA TYR A 271 5.03 14.90 0.17
C TYR A 271 3.83 15.77 0.55
N PHE A 272 3.53 15.87 1.84
CA PHE A 272 2.50 16.74 2.40
C PHE A 272 3.16 18.03 2.93
N MET A 273 2.91 19.20 2.32
CA MET A 273 2.03 19.48 1.16
C MET A 273 2.58 20.64 0.32
N PHE A 274 1.88 21.04 -0.76
CA PHE A 274 2.34 22.09 -1.67
C PHE A 274 2.50 23.43 -0.95
N HIS A 275 1.42 24.03 -0.44
CA HIS A 275 1.45 25.31 0.25
C HIS A 275 0.87 25.21 1.66
N ASP A 276 1.36 26.06 2.56
CA ASP A 276 0.80 26.26 3.89
C ASP A 276 -0.70 26.54 3.84
N ASN A 277 -1.44 26.03 4.82
CA ASN A 277 -2.87 26.28 4.94
C ASN A 277 -3.17 27.02 6.25
N PRO A 278 -3.25 28.37 6.23
CA PRO A 278 -3.45 29.17 7.42
C PRO A 278 -4.71 28.83 8.21
N SER A 279 -5.73 28.22 7.60
CA SER A 279 -6.99 27.90 8.29
C SER A 279 -6.86 26.73 9.27
N LYS A 280 -5.79 25.92 9.21
CA LYS A 280 -5.61 24.75 10.09
C LYS A 280 -5.03 25.08 11.48
N GLY A 281 -4.41 26.26 11.64
CA GLY A 281 -3.75 26.67 12.88
C GLY A 281 -2.53 25.81 13.26
N GLY A 282 -1.79 26.23 14.29
CA GLY A 282 -0.66 25.47 14.84
C GLY A 282 0.36 24.99 13.80
N PHE A 283 0.97 23.82 14.04
CA PHE A 283 1.88 23.20 13.09
C PHE A 283 1.19 22.70 11.82
N GLU A 284 -0.11 22.38 11.89
CA GLU A 284 -0.92 21.95 10.75
C GLU A 284 -0.97 23.00 9.63
N ALA A 285 -0.94 24.29 10.01
CA ALA A 285 -0.86 25.38 9.05
C ALA A 285 0.49 25.51 8.33
N ASN A 286 1.53 24.79 8.77
CA ASN A 286 2.92 25.02 8.39
C ASN A 286 3.60 23.84 7.66
N PHE A 287 2.84 22.84 7.19
CA PHE A 287 3.36 21.69 6.43
C PHE A 287 3.72 21.99 4.97
N GLY A 288 3.41 23.18 4.46
CA GLY A 288 3.70 23.53 3.07
C GLY A 288 5.19 23.58 2.76
N ILE A 289 5.59 23.05 1.61
CA ILE A 289 6.91 23.31 1.01
C ILE A 289 6.99 24.73 0.41
N SER A 290 5.84 25.38 0.22
CA SER A 290 5.70 26.79 -0.12
C SER A 290 4.82 27.54 0.87
N ASP A 291 4.91 28.87 0.83
CA ASP A 291 3.92 29.75 1.47
C ASP A 291 2.54 29.65 0.76
N PRO A 292 1.49 30.28 1.31
CA PRO A 292 0.15 30.27 0.71
C PRO A 292 0.04 30.87 -0.70
N ASN A 293 1.06 31.62 -1.16
CA ASN A 293 1.11 32.22 -2.50
C ASN A 293 1.83 31.34 -3.53
N GLY A 294 2.37 30.19 -3.09
CA GLY A 294 3.14 29.27 -3.93
C GLY A 294 4.65 29.58 -3.98
N VAL A 295 5.17 30.44 -3.11
CA VAL A 295 6.61 30.73 -3.01
C VAL A 295 7.29 29.67 -2.17
N PHE A 296 8.15 28.85 -2.77
CA PHE A 296 8.87 27.77 -2.08
C PHE A 296 9.71 28.29 -0.91
N LYS A 297 9.61 27.63 0.24
CA LYS A 297 10.35 27.98 1.47
C LYS A 297 11.83 27.61 1.40
N PHE A 298 12.15 26.59 0.60
CA PHE A 298 13.50 26.11 0.34
C PHE A 298 13.61 25.62 -1.10
N ASN A 299 14.84 25.39 -1.57
CA ASN A 299 15.06 24.94 -2.94
C ASN A 299 14.46 23.55 -3.17
N VAL A 300 13.48 23.46 -4.06
CA VAL A 300 12.93 22.20 -4.55
C VAL A 300 13.53 21.90 -5.92
N ALA A 301 14.29 20.82 -6.02
CA ALA A 301 14.85 20.37 -7.29
C ALA A 301 13.73 19.92 -8.23
N PRO A 302 13.81 20.22 -9.55
CA PRO A 302 12.87 19.66 -10.52
C PRO A 302 12.93 18.14 -10.53
N ALA A 303 11.75 17.49 -10.54
CA ALA A 303 11.67 16.07 -10.80
C ALA A 303 12.34 15.73 -12.14
N PRO A 304 13.06 14.61 -12.25
CA PRO A 304 13.62 14.15 -13.51
C PRO A 304 12.53 14.15 -14.59
N ALA A 305 12.88 14.62 -15.79
CA ALA A 305 11.96 14.56 -16.91
C ALA A 305 11.58 13.08 -17.15
N PRO A 306 10.30 12.79 -17.43
CA PRO A 306 9.93 11.45 -17.87
C PRO A 306 10.82 11.04 -19.06
N PRO A 307 11.26 9.77 -19.14
CA PRO A 307 11.97 9.30 -20.31
C PRO A 307 11.14 9.61 -21.55
N ALA A 308 11.80 10.14 -22.60
CA ALA A 308 11.14 10.44 -23.85
C ALA A 308 10.38 9.19 -24.33
N PRO A 309 9.16 9.34 -24.89
CA PRO A 309 8.42 8.20 -25.41
C PRO A 309 9.31 7.48 -26.42
N THR A 310 9.54 6.17 -26.21
CA THR A 310 10.26 5.35 -27.16
C THR A 310 9.56 5.51 -28.52
N PRO A 311 10.29 5.87 -29.60
CA PRO A 311 9.67 5.96 -30.90
C PRO A 311 8.97 4.64 -31.20
N PRO A 312 7.77 4.66 -31.82
CA PRO A 312 7.07 3.44 -32.19
C PRO A 312 8.04 2.52 -32.96
N PRO A 313 7.95 1.18 -32.76
CA PRO A 313 8.81 0.25 -33.47
C PRO A 313 8.78 0.60 -34.96
N THR A 314 9.95 0.88 -35.53
CA THR A 314 10.06 1.08 -36.98
C THR A 314 9.43 -0.13 -37.63
N ALA A 315 8.41 0.08 -38.47
CA ALA A 315 7.76 -1.00 -39.18
C ALA A 315 8.84 -1.87 -39.83
N PRO A 316 8.75 -3.21 -39.76
CA PRO A 316 9.69 -4.09 -40.44
C PRO A 316 9.82 -3.63 -41.89
N PRO A 317 11.04 -3.59 -42.46
CA PRO A 317 11.21 -3.23 -43.86
C PRO A 317 10.28 -4.09 -44.70
N THR A 318 9.49 -3.45 -45.56
CA THR A 318 8.61 -4.14 -46.49
C THR A 318 9.44 -5.15 -47.27
N PRO A 319 9.10 -6.46 -47.26
CA PRO A 319 9.84 -7.43 -48.04
C PRO A 319 9.82 -6.98 -49.51
N PRO A 320 10.92 -7.17 -50.25
CA PRO A 320 10.99 -6.80 -51.66
C PRO A 320 9.86 -7.50 -52.43
N PRO A 321 9.33 -6.88 -53.52
CA PRO A 321 8.24 -7.44 -54.29
C PRO A 321 8.59 -8.86 -54.74
N THR A 322 7.76 -9.84 -54.37
CA THR A 322 7.87 -11.20 -54.90
C THR A 322 7.71 -11.13 -56.42
N ALA A 323 8.67 -11.70 -57.15
CA ALA A 323 8.61 -11.79 -58.60
C ALA A 323 7.30 -12.44 -59.06
N PRO A 324 6.70 -12.00 -60.18
CA PRO A 324 5.46 -12.55 -60.69
C PRO A 324 5.61 -14.05 -60.96
N PRO A 325 4.56 -14.86 -60.71
CA PRO A 325 4.63 -16.31 -60.88
C PRO A 325 4.92 -16.65 -62.34
N THR A 326 5.95 -17.48 -62.54
CA THR A 326 6.28 -18.07 -63.83
C THR A 326 5.10 -18.91 -64.31
N THR A 327 4.72 -18.70 -65.57
CA THR A 327 3.59 -19.34 -66.24
C THR A 327 3.64 -20.88 -66.14
N THR A 328 2.51 -21.45 -65.72
CA THR A 328 2.20 -22.89 -65.73
C THR A 328 2.39 -23.47 -67.14
N PRO A 329 3.02 -24.66 -67.30
CA PRO A 329 3.05 -25.36 -68.58
C PRO A 329 1.66 -25.95 -68.94
N PRO A 330 1.37 -26.16 -70.23
CA PRO A 330 0.05 -26.56 -70.70
C PRO A 330 -0.34 -27.98 -70.23
N PRO A 331 -1.65 -28.29 -70.14
CA PRO A 331 -2.12 -29.56 -69.61
C PRO A 331 -1.92 -30.70 -70.62
N THR A 332 -1.35 -31.80 -70.14
CA THR A 332 -1.28 -33.08 -70.85
C THR A 332 -2.65 -33.77 -70.83
N GLU A 333 -3.04 -34.33 -71.97
CA GLU A 333 -4.31 -35.02 -72.22
C GLU A 333 -4.63 -36.17 -71.23
N PRO A 334 -5.93 -36.49 -71.02
CA PRO A 334 -6.37 -37.47 -70.04
C PRO A 334 -6.33 -38.91 -70.58
N PRO A 335 -5.99 -39.92 -69.78
CA PRO A 335 -6.24 -41.30 -70.13
C PRO A 335 -7.70 -41.69 -69.85
N THR A 336 -8.31 -42.36 -70.83
CA THR A 336 -9.61 -43.02 -70.73
C THR A 336 -9.42 -44.37 -70.00
N THR A 337 -10.32 -44.74 -69.06
CA THR A 337 -11.10 -46.01 -69.06
C THR A 337 -11.78 -46.33 -67.71
N THR A 338 -13.11 -46.57 -67.83
CA THR A 338 -13.98 -47.60 -67.21
C THR A 338 -14.39 -47.53 -65.71
N PRO A 339 -15.72 -47.63 -65.38
CA PRO A 339 -16.26 -47.49 -64.02
C PRO A 339 -16.55 -48.84 -63.31
N PRO A 340 -16.58 -48.87 -61.97
CA PRO A 340 -17.59 -49.67 -61.26
C PRO A 340 -18.07 -49.00 -59.92
N PRO A 341 -18.94 -49.64 -59.12
CA PRO A 341 -20.39 -49.50 -59.13
C PRO A 341 -20.94 -48.62 -57.97
N THR A 342 -22.15 -48.12 -58.20
CA THR A 342 -23.01 -47.38 -57.25
C THR A 342 -23.62 -48.27 -56.17
N THR A 343 -23.55 -47.85 -54.90
CA THR A 343 -24.44 -48.29 -53.79
C THR A 343 -24.60 -47.11 -52.79
N PRO A 344 -25.79 -46.92 -52.17
CA PRO A 344 -26.33 -45.59 -51.91
C PRO A 344 -26.13 -45.03 -50.48
N VAL A 345 -26.38 -43.73 -50.40
CA VAL A 345 -26.39 -42.84 -49.22
C VAL A 345 -27.48 -43.26 -48.22
N PRO A 346 -27.21 -43.27 -46.90
CA PRO A 346 -28.25 -43.41 -45.90
C PRO A 346 -28.97 -42.08 -45.63
N THR A 347 -30.29 -42.16 -45.73
CA THR A 347 -31.34 -41.19 -45.39
C THR A 347 -31.29 -40.70 -43.93
N PRO A 348 -31.54 -39.42 -43.63
CA PRO A 348 -31.85 -38.96 -42.28
C PRO A 348 -33.35 -39.14 -41.95
N GLU A 349 -33.66 -39.80 -40.84
CA GLU A 349 -35.01 -39.90 -40.24
C GLU A 349 -35.32 -38.69 -39.32
N PRO A 350 -36.60 -38.43 -38.97
CA PRO A 350 -37.13 -37.09 -38.87
C PRO A 350 -37.34 -36.57 -37.44
N THR A 351 -37.40 -35.25 -37.36
CA THR A 351 -38.00 -34.45 -36.29
C THR A 351 -39.42 -34.89 -35.93
N THR A 352 -39.69 -35.02 -34.64
CA THR A 352 -41.03 -34.90 -34.06
C THR A 352 -41.09 -33.70 -33.11
N SER A 353 -42.05 -32.82 -33.37
CA SER A 353 -42.44 -31.68 -32.54
C SER A 353 -43.96 -31.73 -32.37
N ALA A 354 -44.46 -31.62 -31.14
CA ALA A 354 -45.81 -31.16 -30.79
C ALA A 354 -46.02 -31.23 -29.26
N PRO A 355 -46.97 -30.49 -28.66
CA PRO A 355 -47.37 -29.12 -28.97
C PRO A 355 -47.41 -28.20 -27.74
N ALA A 356 -47.52 -26.91 -28.01
CA ALA A 356 -47.83 -25.84 -27.07
C ALA A 356 -49.20 -26.02 -26.42
N ASN A 357 -49.32 -25.61 -25.15
CA ASN A 357 -50.61 -25.28 -24.55
C ASN A 357 -50.59 -23.83 -24.07
N ASN A 358 -51.58 -23.09 -24.56
CA ASN A 358 -51.85 -21.69 -24.35
C ASN A 358 -52.68 -21.54 -23.06
N GLY A 359 -52.42 -20.52 -22.23
CA GLY A 359 -53.16 -20.35 -20.97
C GLY A 359 -52.77 -19.11 -20.18
N THR A 360 -53.08 -17.95 -20.73
CA THR A 360 -53.12 -16.63 -20.06
C THR A 360 -54.03 -16.63 -18.83
N THR A 361 -53.60 -16.01 -17.72
CA THR A 361 -54.25 -14.88 -17.00
C THR A 361 -53.82 -14.81 -15.53
N THR A 362 -53.11 -13.73 -15.16
CA THR A 362 -53.09 -13.11 -13.82
C THR A 362 -54.37 -12.24 -13.69
N PRO A 363 -54.93 -11.98 -12.49
CA PRO A 363 -54.38 -10.97 -11.57
C PRO A 363 -54.41 -11.34 -10.06
N GLU A 364 -53.47 -10.73 -9.32
CA GLU A 364 -53.47 -10.45 -7.87
C GLU A 364 -54.73 -9.65 -7.42
N PRO A 365 -54.90 -9.22 -6.13
CA PRO A 365 -54.24 -9.56 -4.86
C PRO A 365 -55.24 -9.80 -3.70
N THR A 366 -54.79 -10.06 -2.46
CA THR A 366 -55.33 -9.39 -1.24
C THR A 366 -54.61 -9.78 0.07
N ASN A 367 -54.38 -8.72 0.88
CA ASN A 367 -54.32 -8.60 2.34
C ASN A 367 -53.32 -9.48 3.15
N SER A 368 -52.33 -8.86 3.81
CA SER A 368 -52.43 -8.12 5.09
C SER A 368 -52.69 -9.06 6.27
N THR A 369 -51.73 -9.24 7.19
CA THR A 369 -51.75 -8.67 8.55
C THR A 369 -50.45 -9.06 9.30
N SER A 370 -49.84 -8.10 9.99
CA SER A 370 -48.91 -8.31 11.11
C SER A 370 -49.69 -8.85 12.34
N PRO A 371 -49.05 -9.42 13.36
CA PRO A 371 -48.69 -8.56 14.50
C PRO A 371 -47.34 -8.87 15.17
N GLU A 372 -47.02 -7.95 16.07
CA GLU A 372 -45.79 -7.70 16.81
C GLU A 372 -45.41 -8.72 17.90
N SER A 373 -44.12 -8.60 18.25
CA SER A 373 -43.52 -8.69 19.59
C SER A 373 -43.19 -10.07 20.17
N THR A 374 -41.93 -10.20 20.60
CA THR A 374 -41.62 -10.34 22.04
C THR A 374 -40.14 -10.04 22.28
N ALA A 375 -39.91 -9.10 23.20
CA ALA A 375 -38.63 -8.81 23.81
C ALA A 375 -38.27 -9.90 24.83
N TRP A 376 -36.98 -10.21 24.96
CA TRP A 376 -36.42 -10.80 26.18
C TRP A 376 -35.23 -9.96 26.61
N ASN A 377 -35.33 -9.49 27.85
CA ASN A 377 -34.31 -8.78 28.60
C ASN A 377 -33.90 -9.72 29.74
N SER A 378 -32.60 -9.90 29.99
CA SER A 378 -32.10 -10.08 31.36
C SER A 378 -30.60 -9.82 31.45
N THR A 379 -30.28 -9.08 32.49
CA THR A 379 -29.00 -8.60 33.00
C THR A 379 -28.14 -9.69 33.65
N ASP A 380 -26.82 -9.53 33.68
CA ASP A 380 -26.07 -9.19 34.91
C ASP A 380 -24.53 -9.09 34.70
N VAL A 381 -24.02 -7.88 35.01
CA VAL A 381 -22.85 -7.51 35.86
C VAL A 381 -21.58 -8.39 35.88
N ALA A 382 -20.43 -7.80 35.51
CA ALA A 382 -19.28 -7.63 36.40
C ALA A 382 -18.17 -6.72 35.83
N ASN A 383 -17.54 -6.03 36.77
CA ASN A 383 -16.67 -4.87 36.68
C ASN A 383 -15.22 -5.24 36.29
N GLY A 384 -14.53 -4.36 35.55
CA GLY A 384 -13.12 -4.55 35.19
C GLY A 384 -12.50 -3.29 34.59
N THR A 385 -11.95 -2.46 35.46
CA THR A 385 -11.25 -1.20 35.17
C THR A 385 -9.97 -1.44 34.37
N LEU A 386 -9.82 -0.83 33.20
CA LEU A 386 -8.50 -0.49 32.65
C LEU A 386 -8.53 0.91 32.04
N VAL A 387 -7.53 1.66 32.43
CA VAL A 387 -7.26 3.05 32.12
C VAL A 387 -6.58 3.08 30.76
N ASP A 388 -7.15 3.76 29.77
CA ASP A 388 -6.43 4.14 28.56
C ASP A 388 -6.52 5.66 28.38
N SER A 389 -5.34 6.28 28.39
CA SER A 389 -5.14 7.70 28.19
C SER A 389 -4.70 7.91 26.76
N SER A 390 -5.66 7.98 25.84
CA SER A 390 -5.46 8.51 24.50
C SER A 390 -6.24 9.81 24.38
N THR A 391 -5.57 10.93 24.67
CA THR A 391 -6.13 12.27 24.50
C THR A 391 -6.04 12.64 23.02
N THR A 392 -7.01 12.17 22.23
CA THR A 392 -7.21 12.63 20.85
C THR A 392 -7.84 14.01 20.90
N ILE A 393 -7.09 15.06 20.54
CA ILE A 393 -7.65 16.38 20.32
C ILE A 393 -8.43 16.34 19.00
N LEU A 394 -9.74 16.21 19.13
CA LEU A 394 -10.70 16.50 18.08
C LEU A 394 -10.94 18.02 18.08
N MET A 395 -10.60 18.69 16.98
CA MET A 395 -11.23 19.97 16.65
C MET A 395 -11.70 19.97 15.21
N ASP A 396 -13.01 19.78 15.11
CA ASP A 396 -13.88 20.14 14.00
C ASP A 396 -13.65 21.60 13.58
N SER A 397 -13.57 21.85 12.28
CA SER A 397 -13.42 23.19 11.70
C SER A 397 -14.54 23.41 10.71
N ASN A 398 -15.64 23.97 11.19
CA ASN A 398 -16.59 24.68 10.35
C ASN A 398 -17.21 25.84 11.14
N THR A 399 -16.94 27.08 10.74
CA THR A 399 -17.96 28.14 10.64
C THR A 399 -17.47 29.28 9.76
N SER A 400 -18.42 29.73 8.95
CA SER A 400 -18.31 30.76 7.93
C SER A 400 -18.38 32.18 8.51
N SER A 401 -17.75 33.10 7.79
CA SER A 401 -18.14 34.51 7.54
C SER A 401 -18.67 35.37 8.70
N LEU A 402 -17.88 36.37 9.11
CA LEU A 402 -18.40 37.70 9.46
C LEU A 402 -17.41 38.80 9.00
N ASP A 403 -18.01 39.85 8.46
CA ASP A 403 -17.45 41.01 7.77
C ASP A 403 -17.01 42.13 8.76
N LEU A 404 -16.36 43.17 8.21
CA LEU A 404 -16.01 44.53 8.74
C LEU A 404 -14.52 44.80 9.10
N PRO A 405 -14.03 46.06 8.99
CA PRO A 405 -13.77 46.82 7.77
C PRO A 405 -12.30 47.34 7.69
N GLN A 406 -11.97 47.98 6.58
CA GLN A 406 -10.62 48.41 6.16
C GLN A 406 -10.13 49.76 6.74
N ALA A 407 -8.79 49.86 6.88
CA ALA A 407 -7.90 51.04 6.73
C ALA A 407 -7.64 51.98 7.95
N PRO A 408 -6.51 52.74 8.02
CA PRO A 408 -5.60 53.10 6.91
C PRO A 408 -4.06 53.08 7.15
N ASN A 409 -3.37 53.29 6.02
CA ASN A 409 -1.95 53.57 5.76
C ASN A 409 -1.20 54.50 6.73
N GLY A 410 0.11 54.25 6.82
CA GLY A 410 1.14 55.25 7.09
C GLY A 410 2.53 54.71 6.71
N GLY A 411 3.14 55.23 5.64
CA GLY A 411 4.47 54.84 5.17
C GLY A 411 5.60 55.74 5.67
N ALA A 412 6.85 55.33 5.46
CA ALA A 412 7.98 56.23 5.20
C ALA A 412 9.23 55.48 4.69
N ASN A 413 9.87 56.15 3.73
CA ASN A 413 11.10 55.85 2.97
C ASN A 413 12.39 55.64 3.77
N GLY A 414 13.40 55.02 3.12
CA GLY A 414 14.83 55.35 3.35
C GLY A 414 15.85 54.24 3.04
N ALA A 415 16.48 54.26 1.85
CA ALA A 415 17.75 53.58 1.52
C ALA A 415 18.96 54.51 1.85
N PRO A 416 20.27 54.21 1.55
CA PRO A 416 20.99 52.95 1.23
C PRO A 416 22.35 52.75 2.00
N VAL A 417 22.99 51.59 1.74
CA VAL A 417 24.40 51.06 1.85
C VAL A 417 25.57 51.95 2.38
N PRO A 418 26.70 51.37 2.87
CA PRO A 418 27.79 51.03 1.95
C PRO A 418 28.54 49.71 2.21
N ALA A 419 29.22 49.28 1.14
CA ALA A 419 30.08 48.11 1.01
C ALA A 419 31.51 48.33 1.54
N GLY A 420 32.24 47.21 1.69
CA GLY A 420 33.70 47.10 1.89
C GLY A 420 33.99 45.88 2.77
N GLY A 421 34.94 45.00 2.52
CA GLY A 421 36.04 44.88 1.57
C GLY A 421 36.74 43.54 1.86
N SER A 422 37.63 43.13 0.96
CA SER A 422 38.24 41.80 0.75
C SER A 422 39.32 41.35 1.76
N SER A 423 39.86 40.15 1.49
CA SER A 423 41.08 39.46 1.99
C SER A 423 40.84 38.52 3.20
N ASP A 424 41.41 37.33 3.34
CA ASP A 424 42.46 36.61 2.60
C ASP A 424 42.40 35.09 2.88
N SER A 425 43.11 34.34 2.04
CA SER A 425 43.35 32.89 1.98
C SER A 425 43.91 32.20 3.23
N ALA A 426 43.57 30.91 3.42
CA ALA A 426 44.52 29.88 3.88
C ALA A 426 44.03 28.45 3.55
N SER A 427 44.73 27.81 2.61
CA SER A 427 44.73 26.37 2.37
C SER A 427 45.59 25.63 3.41
N VAL A 428 45.17 24.45 3.87
CA VAL A 428 46.06 23.47 4.49
C VAL A 428 45.77 22.07 3.92
N ASN A 429 46.82 21.46 3.36
CA ASN A 429 46.98 20.07 2.91
C ASN A 429 46.54 19.07 4.01
N GLY A 430 45.94 17.91 3.75
CA GLY A 430 46.34 16.85 2.83
C GLY A 430 46.86 15.65 3.65
N VAL A 431 46.08 14.57 3.71
CA VAL A 431 46.56 13.23 4.09
C VAL A 431 46.06 12.24 3.05
N VAL A 432 47.01 11.74 2.28
CA VAL A 432 46.88 10.63 1.33
C VAL A 432 47.24 9.35 2.09
N LEU A 433 46.40 8.31 1.99
CA LEU A 433 46.81 6.94 2.27
C LEU A 433 46.51 6.10 1.03
N ASN A 434 47.58 5.62 0.40
CA ASN A 434 47.57 4.69 -0.72
C ASN A 434 48.17 3.37 -0.24
N SER A 435 47.41 2.29 -0.31
CA SER A 435 47.86 0.88 -0.22
C SER A 435 46.61 0.03 -0.46
N GLY A 436 46.54 -0.99 -1.30
CA GLY A 436 47.47 -1.72 -2.13
C GLY A 436 46.64 -2.89 -2.65
N GLU A 437 46.81 -3.21 -3.91
CA GLU A 437 46.10 -4.28 -4.63
C GLU A 437 46.60 -5.66 -4.16
N GLU A 438 45.73 -6.52 -3.63
CA GLU A 438 46.03 -7.95 -3.46
C GLU A 438 44.84 -8.83 -3.89
N ASP A 439 45.17 -9.72 -4.82
CA ASP A 439 44.35 -10.70 -5.51
C ASP A 439 44.23 -11.97 -4.64
N SER A 440 43.02 -12.44 -4.30
CA SER A 440 42.85 -13.75 -3.65
C SER A 440 41.44 -14.35 -3.81
N ALA A 441 41.24 -15.08 -4.90
CA ALA A 441 40.20 -16.11 -5.04
C ALA A 441 40.91 -17.45 -5.31
N PRO A 442 40.97 -18.39 -4.32
CA PRO A 442 40.00 -19.49 -4.27
C PRO A 442 39.75 -20.10 -2.87
N THR A 443 39.79 -19.31 -1.79
CA THR A 443 39.52 -19.81 -0.41
C THR A 443 38.04 -19.81 -0.03
N MET A 444 37.18 -19.09 -0.78
CA MET A 444 35.77 -18.91 -0.41
C MET A 444 34.85 -20.06 -0.88
N SER A 445 35.22 -20.82 -1.91
CA SER A 445 34.37 -21.89 -2.46
C SER A 445 34.33 -23.17 -1.61
N ILE A 446 35.40 -23.48 -0.86
CA ILE A 446 35.45 -24.67 0.01
C ILE A 446 34.68 -24.43 1.32
N LEU A 447 34.68 -23.20 1.83
CA LEU A 447 33.90 -22.78 2.99
C LEU A 447 32.39 -22.75 2.70
N LEU A 448 31.98 -22.34 1.49
CA LEU A 448 30.56 -22.34 1.11
C LEU A 448 29.98 -23.76 0.99
N ALA A 449 30.73 -24.70 0.43
CA ALA A 449 30.28 -26.09 0.25
C ALA A 449 30.14 -26.85 1.59
N SER A 450 31.02 -26.56 2.56
CA SER A 450 30.99 -27.20 3.88
C SER A 450 29.89 -26.63 4.79
N VAL A 451 29.55 -25.34 4.67
CA VAL A 451 28.41 -24.73 5.38
C VAL A 451 27.06 -25.24 4.85
N ALA A 452 26.93 -25.46 3.54
CA ALA A 452 25.70 -26.00 2.94
C ALA A 452 25.39 -27.43 3.39
N ALA A 453 26.41 -28.29 3.51
CA ALA A 453 26.23 -29.68 3.95
C ALA A 453 25.81 -29.79 5.42
N VAL A 454 26.36 -28.94 6.30
CA VAL A 454 25.98 -28.88 7.72
C VAL A 454 24.57 -28.31 7.89
N GLY A 455 24.20 -27.30 7.10
CA GLY A 455 22.86 -26.73 7.08
C GLY A 455 21.78 -27.74 6.66
N ALA A 456 22.03 -28.53 5.60
CA ALA A 456 21.10 -29.55 5.14
C ALA A 456 20.88 -30.66 6.20
N ALA A 457 21.93 -31.09 6.89
CA ALA A 457 21.82 -32.08 7.97
C ALA A 457 21.01 -31.56 9.17
N ALA A 458 21.15 -30.27 9.51
CA ALA A 458 20.39 -29.64 10.59
C ALA A 458 18.89 -29.52 10.27
N VAL A 459 18.54 -29.20 9.02
CA VAL A 459 17.14 -29.14 8.57
C VAL A 459 16.49 -30.53 8.59
N ILE A 460 17.21 -31.57 8.13
CA ILE A 460 16.72 -32.95 8.18
C ILE A 460 16.52 -33.39 9.65
N ALA A 461 17.45 -33.07 10.55
CA ALA A 461 17.31 -33.38 11.97
C ALA A 461 16.10 -32.68 12.61
N LEU A 462 15.83 -31.42 12.24
CA LEU A 462 14.68 -30.66 12.72
C LEU A 462 13.35 -31.24 12.22
N ILE A 463 13.29 -31.65 10.94
CA ILE A 463 12.11 -32.32 10.37
C ILE A 463 11.85 -33.65 11.08
N VAL A 464 12.89 -34.45 11.34
CA VAL A 464 12.76 -35.72 12.07
C VAL A 464 12.33 -35.49 13.52
N TYR A 465 12.87 -34.47 14.18
CA TYR A 465 12.48 -34.11 15.54
C TYR A 465 11.01 -33.67 15.62
N ASN A 466 10.58 -32.79 14.72
CA ASN A 466 9.19 -32.31 14.69
C ASN A 466 8.20 -33.43 14.35
N ARG A 467 8.54 -34.35 13.44
CA ARG A 467 7.71 -35.54 13.17
C ARG A 467 7.63 -36.46 14.39
N ARG A 468 8.71 -36.63 15.15
CA ARG A 468 8.71 -37.43 16.39
C ARG A 468 7.90 -36.76 17.50
N MET A 469 7.96 -35.44 17.62
CA MET A 469 7.14 -34.68 18.59
C MET A 469 5.65 -34.74 18.23
N ALA A 470 5.30 -34.63 16.96
CA ALA A 470 3.92 -34.80 16.51
C ALA A 470 3.38 -36.20 16.83
N ALA A 471 4.17 -37.25 16.57
CA ALA A 471 3.77 -38.62 16.90
C ALA A 471 3.62 -38.87 18.42
N MET A 472 4.42 -38.19 19.25
CA MET A 472 4.29 -38.27 20.72
C MET A 472 3.09 -37.49 21.25
N ASN A 473 2.67 -36.41 20.60
CA ASN A 473 1.45 -35.69 20.98
C ASN A 473 0.19 -36.47 20.57
N ASP A 474 0.19 -37.08 19.39
CA ASP A 474 -0.91 -37.96 18.95
C ASP A 474 -1.10 -39.14 19.91
N SER A 475 0.01 -39.73 20.38
CA SER A 475 -0.01 -40.80 21.40
C SER A 475 -0.51 -40.33 22.78
N LYS A 476 -0.37 -39.04 23.11
CA LYS A 476 -0.89 -38.47 24.37
C LYS A 476 -2.38 -38.18 24.27
N ASP A 477 -2.84 -37.67 23.13
CA ASP A 477 -4.26 -37.44 22.88
C ASP A 477 -5.04 -38.77 22.88
N ASP A 478 -4.46 -39.85 22.37
CA ASP A 478 -5.05 -41.20 22.45
C ASP A 478 -5.11 -41.76 23.89
N LEU A 479 -4.09 -41.47 24.71
CA LEU A 479 -4.07 -41.86 26.13
C LEU A 479 -5.09 -41.06 26.96
N GLU A 480 -5.24 -39.76 26.70
CA GLU A 480 -6.23 -38.92 27.37
C GLU A 480 -7.66 -39.28 26.95
N ARG A 481 -7.87 -39.63 25.68
CA ARG A 481 -9.18 -40.11 25.16
C ARG A 481 -9.56 -41.48 25.73
N TYR A 482 -8.59 -42.36 26.02
CA TYR A 482 -8.81 -43.64 26.71
C TYR A 482 -9.15 -43.46 28.19
N ASP A 483 -8.48 -42.55 28.91
CA ASP A 483 -8.79 -42.24 30.32
C ASP A 483 -10.18 -41.61 30.45
N SER A 484 -10.58 -40.70 29.56
CA SER A 484 -11.93 -40.10 29.58
C SER A 484 -13.04 -41.11 29.31
N SER A 485 -12.81 -42.10 28.43
CA SER A 485 -13.75 -43.19 28.16
C SER A 485 -13.90 -44.16 29.35
N SER A 486 -12.85 -44.36 30.14
CA SER A 486 -12.86 -45.24 31.31
C SER A 486 -13.58 -44.62 32.52
N ARG A 487 -13.55 -43.29 32.64
CA ARG A 487 -14.24 -42.53 33.70
C ARG A 487 -15.76 -42.49 33.51
N ASP A 488 -16.24 -42.61 32.27
CA ASP A 488 -17.67 -42.64 31.93
C ASP A 488 -18.33 -44.01 32.18
N PHE A 489 -17.54 -45.08 32.35
CA PHE A 489 -18.04 -46.38 32.82
C PHE A 489 -18.20 -46.45 34.35
N GLY A 490 -17.48 -45.60 35.11
CA GLY A 490 -17.59 -45.52 36.57
C GLY A 490 -18.85 -44.79 37.05
N SER A 491 -19.38 -43.86 36.24
CA SER A 491 -20.59 -43.07 36.56
C SER A 491 -21.89 -43.84 36.31
N ILE A 492 -21.87 -44.89 35.47
CA ILE A 492 -23.03 -45.74 35.15
C ILE A 492 -23.21 -46.88 36.17
N LEU A 493 -22.19 -47.22 36.95
CA LEU A 493 -22.29 -48.23 38.03
C LEU A 493 -22.70 -47.63 39.39
N GLN A 494 -22.67 -46.31 39.55
CA GLN A 494 -22.99 -45.62 40.81
C GLN A 494 -24.47 -45.15 40.91
N THR A 495 -25.22 -45.20 39.80
CA THR A 495 -26.68 -44.94 39.74
C THR A 495 -27.54 -46.21 39.75
N GLY A 496 -26.92 -47.40 39.85
CA GLY A 496 -27.61 -48.70 39.93
C GLY A 496 -27.64 -49.37 41.31
N GLN A 497 -27.11 -48.75 42.37
CA GLN A 497 -27.05 -49.31 43.72
C GLN A 497 -27.72 -48.44 44.80
N SER A 498 -28.90 -47.90 44.53
CA SER A 498 -29.81 -47.38 45.58
C SER A 498 -31.28 -47.59 45.23
N GLN A 499 -31.61 -48.80 44.81
CA GLN A 499 -32.96 -49.39 44.86
C GLN A 499 -32.78 -50.92 44.99
N ILE A 500 -32.42 -51.39 46.18
CA ILE A 500 -32.71 -52.70 46.82
C ILE A 500 -32.06 -52.65 48.21
N ALA A 501 -32.81 -52.16 49.19
CA ALA A 501 -32.70 -52.49 50.62
C ALA A 501 -33.88 -51.81 51.35
N ILE A 502 -35.04 -52.45 51.29
CA ILE A 502 -36.08 -52.32 52.32
C ILE A 502 -35.65 -53.28 53.43
N LEU A 503 -35.32 -52.72 54.60
CA LEU A 503 -35.71 -53.17 55.94
C LEU A 503 -35.37 -52.08 56.95
#